data_AF-A0ABD6QMS0-F1
#
_entry.id   AF-A0ABD6QMS0-F1
#
_cell.length_a   1.000
_cell.length_b   1.000
_cell.length_c   1.000
_cell.angle_alpha   90.00
_cell.angle_beta   90.00
_cell.angle_gamma   90.00
#
_symmetry.space_group_name_H-M   'P 1'
#
loop_
_entity.id
_entity.type
_entity.pdbx_description
1 polymer ?
#
loop_
_entity_poly.entity_id
_entity_poly.type
_entity_poly.pdbx_seq_one_letter_code
_entity_poly.pdbx_strand_id
1 'polypeptide(L)'
;MTSVPTLADVVAEHRWYVPSRRDKPWITRCVGCNWKGDTRNTGKTCIDLHAAHVEQVWYQARTIHTLREIAELPVRSVVRFNGLTTSELTKLDDWGEEWITDGDECTPDANDLPALLIWHPDWDNPILEDLHGNRSAKPISQADRRS
;
A
#
# COMPACT_ATOMS: atom_id res chain seq x y z
N MET A 1 16.14 7.90 3.14
CA MET A 1 15.00 7.12 3.64
C MET A 1 14.05 6.88 2.49
N THR A 2 13.85 5.61 2.11
CA THR A 2 12.77 5.21 1.20
C THR A 2 11.49 5.19 2.02
N SER A 3 10.64 6.21 1.87
CA SER A 3 9.37 6.30 2.59
C SER A 3 8.46 5.15 2.16
N VAL A 4 7.93 4.39 3.13
CA VAL A 4 6.85 3.44 2.85
C VAL A 4 5.63 4.27 2.40
N PRO A 5 5.08 4.07 1.19
CA PRO A 5 4.03 4.94 0.66
C PRO A 5 2.77 4.87 1.54
N THR A 6 1.83 5.80 1.43
CA THR A 6 0.47 5.60 1.97
C THR A 6 -0.39 4.82 0.96
N LEU A 7 -1.54 4.30 1.39
CA LEU A 7 -2.54 3.78 0.43
C LEU A 7 -2.98 4.85 -0.57
N ALA A 8 -3.07 6.11 -0.14
CA ALA A 8 -3.43 7.23 -1.00
C ALA A 8 -2.37 7.48 -2.10
N ASP A 9 -1.09 7.38 -1.75
CA ASP A 9 0.02 7.50 -2.71
C ASP A 9 -0.04 6.39 -3.76
N VAL A 10 -0.21 5.13 -3.31
CA VAL A 10 -0.34 3.99 -4.23
C VAL A 10 -1.56 4.18 -5.14
N VAL A 11 -2.71 4.60 -4.61
CA VAL A 11 -3.91 4.88 -5.42
C VAL A 11 -3.67 6.02 -6.42
N ALA A 12 -2.94 7.07 -6.04
CA ALA A 12 -2.67 8.22 -6.90
C ALA A 12 -1.77 7.86 -8.10
N GLU A 13 -0.79 6.98 -7.88
CA GLU A 13 0.14 6.47 -8.90
C GLU A 13 -0.47 5.36 -9.76
N HIS A 14 -1.30 4.51 -9.15
CA HIS A 14 -1.95 3.39 -9.82
C HIS A 14 -3.31 3.81 -10.39
N ARG A 15 -3.29 4.51 -11.53
CA ARG A 15 -4.50 4.79 -12.31
C ARG A 15 -4.78 3.68 -13.30
N TRP A 16 -6.04 3.54 -13.72
CA TRP A 16 -6.42 2.51 -14.68
C TRP A 16 -7.09 3.04 -15.94
N TYR A 17 -7.01 2.23 -16.99
CA TYR A 17 -7.73 2.45 -18.25
C TYR A 17 -8.10 1.14 -18.92
N VAL A 18 -9.06 1.21 -19.85
CA VAL A 18 -9.44 0.12 -20.75
C VAL A 18 -8.88 0.44 -22.14
N PRO A 19 -7.95 -0.37 -22.70
CA PRO A 19 -7.18 0.00 -23.90
C PRO A 19 -8.01 0.22 -25.16
N SER A 20 -9.09 -0.55 -25.35
CA SER A 20 -10.04 -0.37 -26.45
C SER A 20 -11.40 -0.87 -26.00
N ARG A 21 -12.38 0.03 -25.88
CA ARG A 21 -13.77 -0.33 -25.58
C ARG A 21 -14.42 -1.17 -26.69
N ARG A 22 -13.86 -1.17 -27.90
CA ARG A 22 -14.43 -1.88 -29.06
C ARG A 22 -13.84 -3.27 -29.25
N ASP A 23 -12.55 -3.46 -28.98
CA ASP A 23 -11.89 -4.75 -29.26
C ASP A 23 -11.78 -5.65 -28.04
N LYS A 24 -11.50 -5.07 -26.86
CA LYS A 24 -11.26 -5.81 -25.61
C LYS A 24 -11.75 -5.02 -24.39
N PRO A 25 -13.06 -4.71 -24.31
CA PRO A 25 -13.62 -3.92 -23.20
C PRO A 25 -13.46 -4.59 -21.82
N TRP A 26 -13.23 -5.90 -21.78
CA TRP A 26 -13.00 -6.68 -20.56
C TRP A 26 -11.55 -6.60 -20.04
N ILE A 27 -10.63 -5.96 -20.76
CA ILE A 27 -9.25 -5.81 -20.32
C ILE A 27 -9.07 -4.46 -19.64
N THR A 28 -8.59 -4.51 -18.39
CA THR A 28 -8.21 -3.34 -17.61
C THR A 28 -6.70 -3.32 -17.44
N ARG A 29 -6.08 -2.14 -17.51
CA ARG A 29 -4.64 -1.96 -17.27
C ARG A 29 -4.37 -0.91 -16.22
N CYS A 30 -3.37 -1.16 -15.40
CA CYS A 30 -2.81 -0.19 -14.47
C CYS A 30 -1.64 0.56 -15.13
N VAL A 31 -1.62 1.89 -15.00
CA VAL A 31 -0.56 2.77 -15.51
C VAL A 31 0.68 2.70 -14.60
N GLY A 32 0.49 2.57 -13.28
CA GLY A 32 1.58 2.60 -12.30
C GLY A 32 2.53 1.40 -12.37
N CYS A 33 2.06 0.23 -12.82
CA CYS A 33 2.86 -1.00 -12.75
C CYS A 33 2.65 -1.98 -13.92
N ASN A 34 2.09 -1.52 -15.05
CA ASN A 34 1.79 -2.35 -16.23
C ASN A 34 0.90 -3.59 -15.97
N TRP A 35 0.27 -3.69 -14.79
CA TRP A 35 -0.64 -4.78 -14.46
C TRP A 35 -1.82 -4.83 -15.43
N LYS A 36 -2.32 -6.05 -15.69
CA LYS A 36 -3.42 -6.33 -16.60
C LYS A 36 -4.46 -7.22 -15.92
N GLY A 37 -5.67 -6.70 -15.76
CA GLY A 37 -6.86 -7.44 -15.34
C GLY A 37 -7.71 -7.89 -16.52
N ASP A 38 -8.37 -9.04 -16.37
CA ASP A 38 -9.35 -9.58 -17.31
C ASP A 38 -10.66 -9.81 -16.55
N THR A 39 -11.72 -9.08 -16.91
CA THR A 39 -13.04 -9.19 -16.24
C THR A 39 -13.87 -10.37 -16.74
N ARG A 40 -13.41 -11.12 -17.75
CA ARG A 40 -14.16 -12.28 -18.23
C ARG A 40 -14.25 -13.34 -17.15
N ASN A 41 -15.48 -13.80 -16.89
CA ASN A 41 -15.77 -14.90 -15.97
C ASN A 41 -15.35 -14.66 -14.51
N THR A 42 -15.09 -13.41 -14.11
CA THR A 42 -14.74 -13.09 -12.71
C THR A 42 -15.92 -12.60 -11.89
N GLY A 43 -17.01 -12.17 -12.54
CA GLY A 43 -18.14 -11.49 -11.88
C GLY A 43 -17.81 -10.09 -11.34
N LYS A 44 -16.62 -9.56 -11.65
CA LYS A 44 -16.10 -8.28 -11.15
C LYS A 44 -16.06 -7.23 -12.25
N THR A 45 -16.28 -5.97 -11.89
CA THR A 45 -16.08 -4.84 -12.82
C THR A 45 -14.58 -4.53 -12.99
N CYS A 46 -14.25 -3.69 -13.98
CA CYS A 46 -12.89 -3.17 -14.16
C CYS A 46 -12.39 -2.42 -12.91
N ILE A 47 -13.30 -1.72 -12.24
CA ILE A 47 -13.02 -0.97 -11.02
C ILE A 47 -12.68 -1.95 -9.89
N ASP A 48 -13.49 -2.99 -9.69
CA ASP A 48 -13.28 -3.96 -8.60
C ASP A 48 -11.97 -4.73 -8.77
N LEU A 49 -11.63 -5.15 -9.99
CA LEU A 49 -10.36 -5.82 -10.26
C LEU A 49 -9.18 -4.90 -10.01
N HIS A 50 -9.28 -3.64 -10.41
CA HIS A 50 -8.20 -2.68 -10.22
C HIS A 50 -8.05 -2.29 -8.73
N ALA A 51 -9.16 -2.11 -8.01
CA ALA A 51 -9.13 -1.84 -6.58
C ALA A 51 -8.43 -2.97 -5.81
N ALA A 52 -8.79 -4.23 -6.10
CA ALA A 52 -8.14 -5.40 -5.50
C ALA A 52 -6.63 -5.48 -5.85
N HIS A 53 -6.28 -5.09 -7.07
CA HIS A 53 -4.87 -5.01 -7.48
C HIS A 53 -4.10 -3.93 -6.72
N VAL A 54 -4.64 -2.71 -6.60
CA VAL A 54 -4.01 -1.61 -5.85
C VAL A 54 -3.86 -1.96 -4.38
N GLU A 55 -4.88 -2.59 -3.80
CA GLU A 55 -4.81 -3.12 -2.45
C GLU A 55 -3.70 -4.17 -2.32
N GLN A 56 -3.55 -5.08 -3.27
CA GLN A 56 -2.46 -6.06 -3.29
C GLN A 56 -1.07 -5.40 -3.39
N VAL A 57 -0.91 -4.39 -4.25
CA VAL A 57 0.34 -3.63 -4.36
C VAL A 57 0.64 -2.94 -3.03
N TRP A 58 -0.39 -2.36 -2.41
CA TRP A 58 -0.26 -1.73 -1.10
C TRP A 58 0.17 -2.74 -0.03
N TYR A 59 -0.46 -3.92 0.02
CA TYR A 59 -0.06 -5.00 0.91
C TYR A 59 1.39 -5.45 0.70
N GLN A 60 1.85 -5.52 -0.55
CA GLN A 60 3.25 -5.85 -0.84
C GLN A 60 4.21 -4.76 -0.36
N ALA A 61 3.88 -3.48 -0.59
CA ALA A 61 4.72 -2.36 -0.18
C ALA A 61 4.89 -2.23 1.34
N ARG A 62 3.89 -2.69 2.11
CA ARG A 62 3.92 -2.70 3.59
C ARG A 62 4.38 -4.05 4.18
N THR A 63 4.74 -5.02 3.35
CA THR A 63 5.27 -6.32 3.83
C THR A 63 6.75 -6.17 4.12
N ILE A 64 7.15 -6.65 5.30
CA ILE A 64 8.52 -6.64 5.80
C ILE A 64 9.07 -8.06 5.68
N HIS A 65 10.24 -8.21 5.06
CA HIS A 65 10.85 -9.51 4.76
C HIS A 65 12.12 -9.77 5.57
N THR A 66 12.67 -8.75 6.22
CA THR A 66 13.94 -8.84 6.95
C THR A 66 13.90 -8.07 8.25
N LEU A 67 14.69 -8.51 9.25
CA LEU A 67 14.88 -7.76 10.49
C LEU A 67 15.56 -6.41 10.25
N ARG A 68 16.33 -6.27 9.16
CA ARG A 68 16.97 -5.00 8.79
C ARG A 68 15.94 -3.94 8.41
N GLU A 69 14.92 -4.32 7.65
CA GLU A 69 13.82 -3.41 7.29
C GLU A 69 13.08 -2.91 8.55
N ILE A 70 12.94 -3.75 9.58
CA ILE A 70 12.37 -3.35 10.88
C ILE A 70 13.26 -2.33 11.59
N ALA A 71 14.56 -2.59 11.64
CA ALA A 71 15.53 -1.70 12.28
C ALA A 71 15.67 -0.34 11.56
N GLU A 72 15.31 -0.28 10.28
CA GLU A 72 15.29 0.95 9.47
C GLU A 72 13.97 1.73 9.59
N LEU A 73 12.94 1.16 10.22
CA LEU A 73 11.66 1.86 10.43
C LEU A 73 11.84 3.05 11.36
N PRO A 74 11.11 4.16 11.11
CA PRO A 74 11.10 5.25 12.05
C PRO A 74 10.43 4.82 13.35
N VAL A 75 10.86 5.49 14.40
CA VAL A 75 10.21 5.47 15.71
C VAL A 75 8.70 5.67 15.56
N ARG A 76 7.93 4.93 16.36
CA ARG A 76 6.46 4.81 16.44
C ARG A 76 5.80 3.93 15.40
N SER A 77 6.52 3.43 14.40
CA SER A 77 5.97 2.46 13.45
C SER A 77 5.34 1.28 14.17
N VAL A 78 4.23 0.77 13.63
CA VAL A 78 3.49 -0.37 14.19
C VAL A 78 3.58 -1.57 13.26
N VAL A 79 4.11 -2.70 13.74
CA VAL A 79 4.31 -3.92 12.93
C VAL A 79 3.54 -5.09 13.55
N ARG A 80 2.98 -5.96 12.70
CA ARG A 80 2.37 -7.24 13.08
C ARG A 80 3.17 -8.40 12.50
N PHE A 81 3.66 -9.28 13.35
CA PHE A 81 4.41 -10.47 12.96
C PHE A 81 3.51 -11.69 12.70
N ASN A 82 3.99 -12.67 11.94
CA ASN A 82 3.29 -13.94 11.71
C ASN A 82 3.60 -14.92 12.85
N GLY A 83 2.59 -15.64 13.35
CA GLY A 83 2.77 -16.67 14.40
C GLY A 83 2.28 -16.27 15.79
N LEU A 84 2.03 -14.98 16.02
CA LEU A 84 1.44 -14.47 17.26
C LEU A 84 -0.08 -14.46 17.12
N THR A 85 -0.77 -15.23 17.96
CA THR A 85 -2.20 -15.51 17.82
C THR A 85 -3.10 -14.29 17.99
N THR A 86 -2.62 -13.22 18.59
CA THR A 86 -3.40 -12.01 18.86
C THR A 86 -2.47 -10.87 19.28
N SER A 87 -2.55 -9.75 18.56
CA SER A 87 -2.42 -8.40 19.17
C SER A 87 -1.04 -7.81 19.48
N GLU A 88 0.09 -8.44 19.18
CA GLU A 88 1.38 -7.81 19.47
C GLU A 88 1.70 -6.73 18.42
N LEU A 89 1.41 -5.49 18.80
CA LEU A 89 1.64 -4.28 18.03
C LEU A 89 2.89 -3.61 18.60
N THR A 90 4.03 -3.71 17.92
CA THR A 90 5.25 -3.03 18.37
C THR A 90 5.17 -1.57 18.00
N LYS A 91 5.08 -0.65 18.96
CA LYS A 91 5.29 0.79 18.74
C LYS A 91 6.74 1.10 19.13
N LEU A 92 7.60 1.43 18.17
CA LEU A 92 8.95 1.93 18.50
C LEU A 92 8.79 3.28 19.24
N ASP A 93 9.52 3.57 20.30
CA ASP A 93 9.47 4.91 20.93
C ASP A 93 10.80 5.67 20.72
N ASP A 94 10.86 6.92 21.20
CA ASP A 94 11.98 7.84 20.95
C ASP A 94 13.30 7.39 21.62
N TRP A 95 13.29 6.30 22.38
CA TRP A 95 14.46 5.73 23.07
C TRP A 95 14.82 4.31 22.64
N GLY A 96 14.04 3.67 21.77
CA GLY A 96 14.34 2.34 21.23
C GLY A 96 13.95 1.15 22.13
N GLU A 97 13.20 1.39 23.21
CA GLU A 97 12.57 0.40 24.09
C GLU A 97 11.15 0.92 24.42
N GLU A 98 10.01 0.24 24.28
CA GLU A 98 9.74 -1.17 24.49
C GLU A 98 8.39 -1.57 23.83
N TRP A 99 8.27 -2.87 23.66
CA TRP A 99 7.19 -3.68 23.13
C TRP A 99 5.90 -3.52 23.94
N ILE A 100 4.75 -3.32 23.28
CA ILE A 100 3.47 -3.57 23.94
C ILE A 100 3.19 -5.06 23.77
N THR A 101 3.71 -5.85 24.70
CA THR A 101 3.22 -7.20 24.98
C THR A 101 2.67 -7.21 26.40
N ASP A 102 1.43 -7.66 26.57
CA ASP A 102 0.95 -8.16 27.86
C ASP A 102 1.78 -9.42 28.18
N GLY A 103 2.99 -9.24 28.72
CA GLY A 103 3.88 -10.32 29.14
C GLY A 103 5.17 -10.45 28.30
N ASP A 104 6.30 -10.41 29.02
CA ASP A 104 7.69 -10.70 28.62
C ASP A 104 8.29 -9.96 27.40
N GLU A 105 9.58 -9.63 27.52
CA GLU A 105 10.43 -9.06 26.48
C GLU A 105 10.40 -9.95 25.21
N CYS A 106 9.60 -9.57 24.22
CA CYS A 106 9.53 -10.28 22.94
C CYS A 106 10.53 -9.64 21.98
N THR A 107 11.65 -10.31 21.68
CA THR A 107 12.59 -9.87 20.64
C THR A 107 12.23 -10.52 19.31
N PRO A 108 12.09 -9.76 18.22
CA PRO A 108 11.61 -10.28 16.94
C PRO A 108 12.70 -11.14 16.32
N ASP A 109 12.34 -12.32 15.83
CA ASP A 109 13.27 -13.24 15.20
C ASP A 109 13.00 -13.42 13.69
N ALA A 110 13.85 -14.19 13.02
CA ALA A 110 13.69 -14.43 11.58
C ALA A 110 12.52 -15.39 11.25
N ASN A 111 12.03 -16.17 12.21
CA ASN A 111 10.88 -17.07 12.08
C ASN A 111 9.54 -16.29 12.11
N ASP A 112 9.53 -15.10 12.69
CA ASP A 112 8.37 -14.20 12.78
C ASP A 112 8.04 -13.48 11.45
N LEU A 113 8.88 -13.67 10.42
CA LEU A 113 8.77 -13.04 9.10
C LEU A 113 8.04 -13.95 8.08
N PRO A 114 7.38 -13.37 7.06
CA PRO A 114 7.24 -11.95 6.79
C PRO A 114 6.29 -11.27 7.76
N ALA A 115 6.59 -10.02 8.13
CA ALA A 115 5.75 -9.19 8.98
C ALA A 115 4.99 -8.14 8.16
N LEU A 116 3.99 -7.50 8.77
CA LEU A 116 3.15 -6.50 8.13
C LEU A 116 3.24 -5.17 8.88
N LEU A 117 3.69 -4.11 8.21
CA LEU A 117 3.65 -2.76 8.76
C LEU A 117 2.20 -2.27 8.83
N ILE A 118 1.64 -2.16 10.03
CA ILE A 118 0.28 -1.73 10.32
C ILE A 118 0.11 -0.21 10.25
N TRP A 119 1.09 0.55 10.74
CA TRP A 119 1.09 2.02 10.75
C TRP A 119 2.51 2.58 10.63
N HIS A 120 2.65 3.75 10.00
CA HIS A 120 3.92 4.48 9.85
C HIS A 120 3.69 5.96 10.21
N PRO A 121 4.61 6.63 10.94
CA PRO A 121 4.45 8.01 11.38
C PRO A 121 4.27 9.03 10.25
N ASP A 122 4.90 8.79 9.10
CA ASP A 122 4.75 9.68 7.95
C ASP A 122 3.35 9.61 7.31
N TRP A 123 2.53 8.58 7.60
CA TRP A 123 1.18 8.50 7.07
C TRP A 123 0.22 9.51 7.71
N ASP A 124 0.54 10.00 8.90
CA ASP A 124 -0.26 11.00 9.62
C ASP A 124 0.22 12.44 9.35
N ASN A 125 1.18 12.65 8.45
CA ASN A 125 1.80 13.95 8.25
C ASN A 125 0.91 14.88 7.40
N PRO A 126 0.34 15.96 7.98
CA PRO A 126 -0.57 16.88 7.26
C PRO A 126 0.13 17.70 6.17
N ILE A 127 1.46 17.66 6.05
CA ILE A 127 2.20 18.31 4.96
C ILE A 127 1.84 17.71 3.59
N LEU A 128 1.26 16.50 3.53
CA LEU A 128 0.71 15.93 2.30
C LEU A 128 -0.72 16.40 1.98
N GLU A 129 -1.49 16.94 2.93
CA GLU A 129 -2.85 17.45 2.68
C GLU A 129 -2.85 18.67 1.75
N ASP A 130 -1.78 19.48 1.74
CA ASP A 130 -1.62 20.62 0.83
C ASP A 130 -1.41 20.19 -0.64
N LEU A 131 -1.04 18.93 -0.91
CA LEU A 131 -0.96 18.39 -2.27
C LEU A 131 -2.28 17.79 -2.77
N HIS A 132 -3.22 17.50 -1.87
CA HIS A 132 -4.54 16.93 -2.21
C HIS A 132 -5.59 18.00 -2.57
N GLY A 133 -5.29 19.29 -2.38
CA GLY A 133 -6.16 20.41 -2.75
C GLY A 133 -6.35 20.64 -4.26
N ASN A 134 -5.69 19.87 -5.15
CA ASN A 134 -5.72 20.18 -6.57
C ASN A 134 -5.68 18.96 -7.49
N ARG A 135 -6.71 18.09 -7.44
CA ARG A 135 -7.07 17.19 -8.56
C ARG A 135 -8.46 16.60 -8.37
N SER A 136 -9.48 17.40 -8.65
CA SER A 136 -10.64 16.89 -9.39
C SER A 136 -10.15 16.42 -10.77
N ALA A 137 -9.53 15.24 -10.82
CA ALA A 137 -9.13 14.61 -12.07
C ALA A 137 -10.41 14.16 -12.77
N LYS A 138 -11.02 15.07 -13.54
CA LYS A 138 -11.95 14.68 -14.60
C LYS A 138 -11.22 13.69 -15.52
N PRO A 139 -11.91 12.66 -16.02
CA PRO A 139 -11.33 11.78 -17.02
C PRO A 139 -10.86 12.64 -18.20
N ILE A 140 -9.55 12.57 -18.51
CA ILE A 140 -9.00 13.21 -19.71
C ILE A 140 -9.68 12.56 -20.90
N SER A 141 -10.60 13.30 -21.52
CA SER A 141 -11.25 12.86 -22.75
C SER A 141 -10.22 12.93 -23.88
N GLN A 142 -10.31 12.02 -24.85
CA GLN A 142 -9.38 11.89 -25.97
C GLN A 142 -9.33 13.10 -26.93
N ALA A 143 -10.07 14.19 -26.66
CA ALA A 143 -10.14 15.37 -27.50
C ALA A 143 -8.90 16.29 -27.41
N ASP A 144 -8.13 16.24 -26.32
CA ASP A 144 -7.06 17.22 -26.07
C ASP A 144 -5.69 16.86 -26.68
N ARG A 145 -5.62 15.89 -27.61
CA ARG A 145 -4.35 15.44 -28.24
C ARG A 145 -4.13 15.94 -29.67
N ARG A 146 -4.84 16.98 -30.11
CA ARG A 146 -4.54 17.64 -31.39
C ARG A 146 -4.50 19.15 -31.22
N SER A 147 -3.31 19.66 -30.98
CA SER A 147 -2.87 21.01 -31.31
C SER A 147 -1.41 20.90 -31.73
#